data_AF-A0A7Y0R1P7-F1
#
_entry.id   AF-A0A7Y0R1P7-F1
#
_cell.length_a   1.000
_cell.length_b   1.000
_cell.length_c   1.000
_cell.angle_alpha   90.00
_cell.angle_beta   90.00
_cell.angle_gamma   90.00
#
_symmetry.space_group_name_H-M   'P 1'
#
loop_
_entity.id
_entity.type
_entity.pdbx_description
1 polymer ?
#
loop_
_entity_poly.entity_id
_entity_poly.type
_entity_poly.pdbx_seq_one_letter_code
_entity_poly.pdbx_strand_id
1 'polypeptide(L)'
;NKQISPVRAKLHQPNKHYVKRLLKRSVMSHMLKRKQDVRIISLVREPIGRNISMFFQSLPFWMAEKYLNDDSAIRSERPQLLQEAFEEHMNHHYPLEWFDNEIKTLTGIDVFNKPFDHEAGCQTYQQGNFSLLVIRSDKLKQSPATVGEFLGYPVDVIHDNQSNNKWYSSLINDFKNSYQPKPEFIEEMLSSKLTTHFFTSSEISELKQKYQMTQ
;
A
#
# COMPACT_ATOMS: atom_id res chain seq x y z
N ASN A 1 -17.30 27.51 -18.83
CA ASN A 1 -16.17 27.82 -17.92
C ASN A 1 -16.62 27.68 -16.47
N LYS A 2 -16.46 26.51 -15.85
CA LYS A 2 -16.75 26.34 -14.42
C LYS A 2 -15.68 27.09 -13.63
N GLN A 3 -16.07 28.15 -12.92
CA GLN A 3 -15.17 28.88 -12.02
C GLN A 3 -14.77 27.94 -10.88
N ILE A 4 -13.48 27.59 -10.87
CA ILE A 4 -12.85 26.85 -9.78
C ILE A 4 -12.97 27.71 -8.51
N SER A 5 -13.40 27.12 -7.39
CA SER A 5 -13.56 27.87 -6.15
C SER A 5 -12.22 28.51 -5.73
N PRO A 6 -12.21 29.71 -5.09
CA PRO A 6 -10.98 30.38 -4.66
C PRO A 6 -10.10 29.53 -3.72
N VAL A 7 -10.73 28.60 -2.99
CA VAL A 7 -10.06 27.61 -2.14
C VAL A 7 -9.35 26.54 -3.00
N ARG A 8 -10.00 26.03 -4.05
CA ARG A 8 -9.40 25.11 -5.03
C ARG A 8 -8.24 25.75 -5.79
N ALA A 9 -8.34 27.04 -6.14
CA ALA A 9 -7.28 27.77 -6.82
C ALA A 9 -6.03 27.99 -5.94
N LYS A 10 -6.18 28.11 -4.61
CA LYS A 10 -5.05 28.25 -3.66
C LYS A 10 -4.36 26.92 -3.32
N LEU A 11 -5.10 25.81 -3.33
CA LEU A 11 -4.57 24.47 -2.99
C LEU A 11 -3.90 23.75 -4.18
N HIS A 12 -4.20 24.11 -5.42
CA HIS A 12 -3.71 23.42 -6.62
C HIS A 12 -2.56 24.18 -7.31
N GLN A 13 -1.31 23.88 -6.96
CA GLN A 13 -0.14 24.16 -7.84
C GLN A 13 0.44 22.85 -8.40
N PRO A 14 -0.34 22.06 -9.17
CA PRO A 14 -0.01 20.67 -9.49
C PRO A 14 1.34 20.55 -10.19
N ASN A 15 1.63 21.45 -11.13
CA ASN A 15 2.88 21.45 -11.89
C ASN A 15 4.10 21.74 -11.01
N LYS A 16 4.01 22.72 -10.09
CA LYS A 16 5.12 23.06 -9.19
C LYS A 16 5.39 21.93 -8.20
N HIS A 17 4.34 21.34 -7.63
CA HIS A 17 4.48 20.20 -6.72
C HIS A 17 5.01 18.96 -7.43
N TYR A 18 4.56 18.73 -8.67
CA TYR A 18 5.05 17.64 -9.52
C TYR A 18 6.54 17.78 -9.82
N VAL A 19 6.98 18.94 -10.31
CA VAL A 19 8.40 19.21 -10.61
C VAL A 19 9.25 19.10 -9.34
N LYS A 20 8.79 19.67 -8.21
CA LYS A 20 9.48 19.54 -6.91
C LYS A 20 9.63 18.08 -6.49
N ARG A 21 8.61 17.24 -6.71
CA ARG A 21 8.65 15.80 -6.41
C ARG A 21 9.65 15.07 -7.31
N LEU A 22 9.67 15.37 -8.62
CA LEU A 22 10.64 14.78 -9.55
C LEU A 22 12.08 15.16 -9.19
N LEU A 23 12.33 16.44 -8.90
CA LEU A 23 13.65 16.91 -8.48
C LEU A 23 14.07 16.23 -7.17
N LYS A 24 13.18 16.18 -6.16
CA LYS A 24 13.46 15.50 -4.90
C LYS A 24 13.78 14.02 -5.13
N ARG A 25 13.00 13.31 -5.96
CA ARG A 25 13.23 11.90 -6.30
C ARG A 25 14.60 11.73 -6.95
N SER A 26 14.92 12.54 -7.96
CA SER A 26 16.22 12.49 -8.64
C SER A 26 17.38 12.73 -7.67
N VAL A 27 17.34 13.80 -6.87
CA VAL A 27 18.40 14.13 -5.90
C VAL A 27 18.58 13.00 -4.90
N MET A 28 17.49 12.51 -4.29
CA MET A 28 17.54 11.41 -3.32
C MET A 28 18.11 10.12 -3.94
N SER A 29 17.67 9.75 -5.14
CA SER A 29 18.19 8.57 -5.85
C SER A 29 19.70 8.69 -6.11
N HIS A 30 20.18 9.85 -6.56
CA HIS A 30 21.62 10.07 -6.75
C HIS A 30 22.40 10.03 -5.43
N MET A 31 21.85 10.60 -4.35
CA MET A 31 22.48 10.55 -3.04
C MET A 31 22.60 9.13 -2.51
N LEU A 32 21.55 8.31 -2.63
CA LEU A 32 21.55 6.92 -2.18
C LEU A 32 22.51 6.07 -3.02
N LYS A 33 22.57 6.25 -4.33
CA LYS A 33 23.51 5.54 -5.22
C LYS A 33 24.99 5.84 -4.94
N ARG A 34 25.30 6.95 -4.25
CA ARG A 34 26.67 7.32 -3.85
C ARG A 34 27.08 6.79 -2.47
N LYS A 35 26.15 6.23 -1.70
CA LYS A 35 26.45 5.62 -0.39
C LYS A 35 27.15 4.26 -0.60
N GLN A 36 27.99 3.87 0.36
CA GLN A 36 28.71 2.59 0.29
C GLN A 36 27.79 1.39 0.53
N ASP A 37 26.89 1.49 1.50
CA ASP A 37 25.91 0.46 1.84
C ASP A 37 24.57 1.13 2.19
N VAL A 38 23.50 0.69 1.53
CA VAL A 38 22.13 1.15 1.75
C VAL A 38 21.25 -0.05 2.01
N ARG A 39 20.74 -0.13 3.25
CA ARG A 39 19.83 -1.17 3.69
C ARG A 39 18.40 -0.65 3.69
N ILE A 40 17.50 -1.38 3.05
CA ILE A 40 16.08 -1.07 2.93
C ILE A 40 15.31 -2.23 3.54
N ILE A 41 14.35 -1.93 4.42
CA ILE A 41 13.37 -2.90 4.90
C ILE A 41 12.01 -2.48 4.35
N SER A 42 11.34 -3.38 3.65
CA SER A 42 10.00 -3.16 3.11
C SER A 42 9.03 -4.22 3.62
N LEU A 43 7.80 -3.82 3.87
CA LEU A 43 6.73 -4.74 4.21
C LEU A 43 5.86 -5.04 2.98
N VAL A 44 5.36 -6.26 2.90
CA VAL A 44 4.32 -6.67 1.96
C VAL A 44 3.10 -7.19 2.72
N ARG A 45 1.91 -6.99 2.16
CA ARG A 45 0.62 -7.43 2.70
C ARG A 45 -0.27 -7.81 1.53
N GLU A 46 -1.22 -8.72 1.76
CA GLU A 46 -2.26 -9.01 0.76
C GLU A 46 -2.97 -7.71 0.32
N PRO A 47 -3.20 -7.56 -0.99
CA PRO A 47 -3.54 -6.26 -1.58
C PRO A 47 -4.91 -5.71 -1.15
N ILE A 48 -5.90 -6.56 -0.88
CA ILE A 48 -7.26 -6.11 -0.53
C ILE A 48 -7.26 -5.43 0.84
N GLY A 49 -6.78 -6.13 1.88
CA GLY A 49 -6.73 -5.58 3.24
C GLY A 49 -5.71 -4.45 3.36
N ARG A 50 -4.65 -4.44 2.53
CA ARG A 50 -3.79 -3.26 2.39
C ARG A 50 -4.56 -2.06 1.86
N ASN A 51 -5.33 -2.23 0.79
CA ASN A 51 -6.07 -1.14 0.16
C ASN A 51 -7.13 -0.59 1.11
N ILE A 52 -7.89 -1.45 1.79
CA ILE A 52 -8.85 -1.02 2.83
C ILE A 52 -8.13 -0.21 3.93
N SER A 53 -6.98 -0.70 4.42
CA SER A 53 -6.21 0.03 5.42
C SER A 53 -5.74 1.40 4.93
N MET A 54 -5.27 1.49 3.68
CA MET A 54 -4.80 2.73 3.06
C MET A 54 -5.93 3.72 2.81
N PHE A 55 -7.11 3.23 2.43
CA PHE A 55 -8.32 4.03 2.25
C PHE A 55 -8.65 4.80 3.51
N PHE A 56 -8.78 4.11 4.64
CA PHE A 56 -9.12 4.75 5.91
C PHE A 56 -8.00 5.62 6.48
N GLN A 57 -6.74 5.22 6.29
CA GLN A 57 -5.59 6.05 6.69
C GLN A 57 -5.57 7.41 5.97
N SER A 58 -6.04 7.45 4.72
CA SER A 58 -6.07 8.67 3.90
C SER A 58 -7.50 9.11 3.58
N LEU A 59 -8.48 8.76 4.42
CA LEU A 59 -9.90 9.01 4.14
C LEU A 59 -10.21 10.47 3.81
N PRO A 60 -9.66 11.49 4.53
CA PRO A 60 -9.89 12.89 4.16
C PRO A 60 -9.42 13.24 2.74
N PHE A 61 -8.36 12.60 2.25
CA PHE A 61 -7.83 12.82 0.90
C PHE A 61 -8.79 12.28 -0.16
N TRP A 62 -9.24 11.02 -0.01
CA TRP A 62 -10.16 10.39 -0.97
C TRP A 62 -11.54 11.04 -0.97
N MET A 63 -12.02 11.47 0.20
CA MET A 63 -13.26 12.24 0.30
C MET A 63 -13.12 13.61 -0.36
N ALA A 64 -11.99 14.31 -0.14
CA ALA A 64 -11.73 15.57 -0.83
C ALA A 64 -11.69 15.38 -2.35
N GLU A 65 -10.99 14.37 -2.86
CA GLU A 65 -10.94 14.07 -4.31
C GLU A 65 -12.34 13.85 -4.89
N LYS A 66 -13.20 13.07 -4.20
CA LYS A 66 -14.60 12.91 -4.59
C LYS A 66 -15.35 14.24 -4.62
N TYR A 67 -15.36 15.01 -3.52
CA TYR A 67 -16.08 16.30 -3.45
C TYR A 67 -15.50 17.38 -4.39
N LEU A 68 -14.26 17.21 -4.83
CA LEU A 68 -13.68 18.04 -5.87
C LEU A 68 -14.23 17.61 -7.24
N ASN A 69 -14.21 16.33 -7.57
CA ASN A 69 -14.55 15.85 -8.91
C ASN A 69 -16.06 15.67 -9.14
N ASP A 70 -16.84 15.58 -8.08
CA ASP A 70 -18.31 15.47 -8.08
C ASP A 70 -18.93 16.76 -7.50
N ASP A 71 -19.51 17.58 -8.38
CA ASP A 71 -20.22 18.83 -8.05
C ASP A 71 -21.62 18.56 -7.46
N SER A 72 -22.01 17.30 -7.26
CA SER A 72 -23.28 16.95 -6.64
C SER A 72 -23.24 17.34 -5.16
N ALA A 73 -23.60 18.59 -4.87
CA ALA A 73 -23.89 19.11 -3.55
C ALA A 73 -25.15 18.47 -2.96
N ILE A 74 -25.23 17.14 -3.00
CA ILE A 74 -26.37 16.38 -2.52
C ILE A 74 -26.08 16.03 -1.06
N ARG A 75 -26.71 16.79 -0.16
CA ARG A 75 -26.75 16.55 1.29
C ARG A 75 -27.66 15.38 1.65
N SER A 76 -27.73 14.33 0.83
CA SER A 76 -28.46 13.11 1.16
C SER A 76 -27.49 12.08 1.68
N GLU A 77 -27.86 11.39 2.74
CA GLU A 77 -27.16 10.18 3.18
C GLU A 77 -27.11 9.21 2.00
N ARG A 78 -25.90 8.91 1.50
CA ARG A 78 -25.66 7.86 0.51
C ARG A 78 -25.08 6.67 1.26
N PRO A 79 -25.86 5.60 1.50
CA PRO A 79 -25.39 4.44 2.25
C PRO A 79 -24.11 3.81 1.71
N GLN A 80 -23.83 4.00 0.41
CA GLN A 80 -22.70 3.41 -0.32
C GLN A 80 -21.53 4.39 -0.54
N LEU A 81 -21.55 5.59 0.06
CA LEU A 81 -20.57 6.65 -0.22
C LEU A 81 -19.11 6.19 -0.09
N LEU A 82 -18.80 5.44 0.97
CA LEU A 82 -17.46 4.92 1.23
C LEU A 82 -17.08 3.79 0.26
N GLN A 83 -18.05 2.98 -0.15
CA GLN A 83 -17.85 1.87 -1.10
C GLN A 83 -17.54 2.43 -2.49
N GLU A 84 -18.34 3.39 -2.97
CA GLU A 84 -18.09 4.11 -4.22
C GLU A 84 -16.71 4.78 -4.21
N ALA A 85 -16.37 5.48 -3.13
CA ALA A 85 -15.07 6.15 -3.05
C ALA A 85 -13.89 5.18 -2.97
N PHE A 86 -14.09 4.02 -2.35
CA PHE A 86 -13.10 2.95 -2.34
C PHE A 86 -12.90 2.42 -3.76
N GLU A 87 -13.97 2.01 -4.46
CA GLU A 87 -13.89 1.38 -5.77
C GLU A 87 -13.45 2.34 -6.90
N GLU A 88 -13.91 3.58 -6.89
CA GLU A 88 -13.79 4.49 -8.05
C GLU A 88 -12.66 5.52 -7.93
N HIS A 89 -12.19 5.83 -6.72
CA HIS A 89 -11.22 6.91 -6.51
C HIS A 89 -9.87 6.42 -5.99
N MET A 90 -9.80 5.23 -5.39
CA MET A 90 -8.50 4.68 -5.03
C MET A 90 -7.81 4.01 -6.20
N ASN A 91 -6.50 4.27 -6.32
CA ASN A 91 -5.65 3.44 -7.15
C ASN A 91 -5.36 2.09 -6.47
N HIS A 92 -6.20 1.09 -6.76
CA HIS A 92 -6.06 -0.27 -6.24
C HIS A 92 -4.85 -1.04 -6.78
N HIS A 93 -4.31 -0.62 -7.92
CA HIS A 93 -3.14 -1.22 -8.56
C HIS A 93 -1.82 -0.79 -7.92
N TYR A 94 -1.82 0.33 -7.21
CA TYR A 94 -0.62 0.85 -6.53
C TYR A 94 0.17 -0.20 -5.72
N PRO A 95 -0.43 -1.07 -4.87
CA PRO A 95 0.31 -2.19 -4.25
C PRO A 95 0.98 -3.10 -5.26
N LEU A 96 0.25 -3.50 -6.30
CA LEU A 96 0.65 -4.56 -7.22
C LEU A 96 1.91 -4.17 -8.00
N GLU A 97 2.02 -2.89 -8.32
CA GLU A 97 3.12 -2.33 -9.12
C GLU A 97 4.23 -1.70 -8.26
N TRP A 98 4.04 -1.57 -6.94
CA TRP A 98 4.93 -0.78 -6.08
C TRP A 98 6.39 -1.24 -6.13
N PHE A 99 6.63 -2.55 -6.09
CA PHE A 99 7.99 -3.09 -6.13
C PHE A 99 8.68 -2.80 -7.47
N ASP A 100 7.97 -2.88 -8.59
CA ASP A 100 8.52 -2.56 -9.91
C ASP A 100 8.74 -1.03 -10.07
N ASN A 101 7.75 -0.22 -9.66
CA ASN A 101 7.77 1.23 -9.84
C ASN A 101 8.69 1.99 -8.87
N GLU A 102 8.91 1.47 -7.67
CA GLU A 102 9.69 2.14 -6.62
C GLU A 102 11.01 1.43 -6.32
N ILE A 103 10.96 0.17 -5.88
CA ILE A 103 12.16 -0.57 -5.47
C ILE A 103 13.07 -0.84 -6.66
N LYS A 104 12.56 -1.53 -7.69
CA LYS A 104 13.35 -1.90 -8.87
C LYS A 104 13.88 -0.66 -9.61
N THR A 105 13.08 0.40 -9.71
CA THR A 105 13.51 1.66 -10.33
C THR A 105 14.65 2.34 -9.55
N LEU A 106 14.64 2.27 -8.21
CA LEU A 106 15.68 2.88 -7.37
C LEU A 106 16.96 2.03 -7.32
N THR A 107 16.81 0.74 -7.04
CA THR A 107 17.90 -0.16 -6.64
C THR A 107 18.34 -1.14 -7.73
N GLY A 108 17.49 -1.34 -8.74
CA GLY A 108 17.64 -2.39 -9.75
C GLY A 108 17.09 -3.76 -9.30
N ILE A 109 16.74 -3.92 -8.02
CA ILE A 109 16.32 -5.21 -7.43
C ILE A 109 14.92 -5.56 -7.93
N ASP A 110 14.83 -6.65 -8.68
CA ASP A 110 13.56 -7.30 -9.01
C ASP A 110 13.27 -8.40 -7.99
N VAL A 111 12.34 -8.12 -7.08
CA VAL A 111 11.98 -9.06 -6.00
C VAL A 111 11.36 -10.35 -6.55
N PHE A 112 10.77 -10.30 -7.75
CA PHE A 112 10.03 -11.40 -8.32
C PHE A 112 10.91 -12.43 -9.04
N ASN A 113 12.17 -12.09 -9.31
CA ASN A 113 13.12 -12.97 -10.00
C ASN A 113 13.69 -14.09 -9.12
N LYS A 114 13.49 -14.03 -7.80
CA LYS A 114 13.93 -15.07 -6.86
C LYS A 114 12.74 -15.58 -6.05
N PRO A 115 12.62 -16.89 -5.78
CA PRO A 115 11.58 -17.42 -4.91
C PRO A 115 11.54 -16.70 -3.55
N PHE A 116 10.33 -16.49 -3.04
CA PHE A 116 10.10 -15.96 -1.70
C PHE A 116 9.98 -17.11 -0.70
N ASP A 117 10.58 -16.96 0.49
CA ASP A 117 10.43 -17.94 1.56
C ASP A 117 9.10 -17.69 2.30
N HIS A 118 8.08 -18.47 1.93
CA HIS A 118 6.74 -18.36 2.52
C HIS A 118 6.69 -18.81 3.99
N GLU A 119 7.58 -19.72 4.40
CA GLU A 119 7.62 -20.23 5.77
C GLU A 119 8.23 -19.19 6.71
N ALA A 120 9.42 -18.68 6.37
CA ALA A 120 10.07 -17.60 7.11
C ALA A 120 9.31 -16.28 6.99
N GLY A 121 8.51 -16.11 5.92
CA GLY A 121 7.74 -14.89 5.67
C GLY A 121 8.61 -13.68 5.37
N CYS A 122 9.86 -13.88 4.96
CA CYS A 122 10.78 -12.82 4.61
C CYS A 122 11.81 -13.28 3.57
N GLN A 123 12.39 -12.33 2.85
CA GLN A 123 13.45 -12.62 1.88
C GLN A 123 14.43 -11.44 1.77
N THR A 124 15.70 -11.76 1.59
CA THR A 124 16.76 -10.76 1.36
C THR A 124 17.21 -10.75 -0.09
N TYR A 125 17.51 -9.55 -0.57
CA TYR A 125 17.96 -9.29 -1.93
C TYR A 125 19.12 -8.30 -1.87
N GLN A 126 20.04 -8.42 -2.83
CA GLN A 126 21.20 -7.54 -2.91
C GLN A 126 21.51 -7.20 -4.37
N GLN A 127 21.79 -5.92 -4.62
CA GLN A 127 22.25 -5.44 -5.92
C GLN A 127 23.07 -4.16 -5.76
N GLY A 128 24.34 -4.23 -6.19
CA GLY A 128 25.28 -3.13 -6.00
C GLY A 128 25.42 -2.77 -4.52
N ASN A 129 25.24 -1.48 -4.20
CA ASN A 129 25.29 -0.95 -2.84
C ASN A 129 23.96 -1.07 -2.08
N PHE A 130 22.92 -1.66 -2.67
CA PHE A 130 21.61 -1.81 -2.05
C PHE A 130 21.41 -3.24 -1.53
N SER A 131 20.98 -3.32 -0.28
CA SER A 131 20.45 -4.54 0.35
C SER A 131 18.98 -4.29 0.69
N LEU A 132 18.11 -5.24 0.37
CA LEU A 132 16.67 -5.15 0.62
C LEU A 132 16.22 -6.38 1.41
N LEU A 133 15.54 -6.14 2.52
CA LEU A 133 14.78 -7.15 3.26
C LEU A 133 13.29 -6.89 3.02
N VAL A 134 12.58 -7.87 2.46
CA VAL A 134 11.12 -7.84 2.34
C VAL A 134 10.51 -8.77 3.37
N ILE A 135 9.54 -8.28 4.15
CA ILE A 135 8.87 -9.05 5.21
C ILE A 135 7.36 -9.01 5.00
N ARG A 136 6.71 -10.15 5.13
CA ARG A 136 5.24 -10.23 5.20
C ARG A 136 4.74 -9.63 6.50
N SER A 137 3.80 -8.70 6.39
CA SER A 137 3.26 -7.95 7.53
C SER A 137 2.59 -8.86 8.57
N ASP A 138 1.99 -9.97 8.13
CA ASP A 138 1.38 -10.98 8.97
C ASP A 138 2.41 -11.88 9.70
N LYS A 139 3.66 -11.90 9.24
CA LYS A 139 4.78 -12.66 9.83
C LYS A 139 5.76 -11.78 10.61
N LEU A 140 5.52 -10.47 10.69
CA LEU A 140 6.41 -9.48 11.30
C LEU A 140 6.77 -9.80 12.77
N LYS A 141 5.88 -10.46 13.52
CA LYS A 141 6.16 -10.89 14.90
C LYS A 141 7.31 -11.91 15.01
N GLN A 142 7.58 -12.63 13.92
CA GLN A 142 8.58 -13.71 13.86
C GLN A 142 9.91 -13.22 13.24
N SER A 143 9.95 -11.99 12.71
CA SER A 143 11.12 -11.45 12.04
C SER A 143 12.14 -10.63 12.88
N PRO A 144 12.06 -10.44 14.22
CA PRO A 144 13.09 -9.67 14.93
C PRO A 144 14.52 -10.20 14.73
N ALA A 145 14.70 -11.52 14.74
CA ALA A 145 16.00 -12.15 14.50
C ALA A 145 16.53 -11.83 13.10
N THR A 146 15.69 -12.01 12.07
CA THR A 146 16.04 -11.71 10.68
C THR A 146 16.36 -10.22 10.47
N VAL A 147 15.57 -9.32 11.07
CA VAL A 147 15.85 -7.88 11.00
C VAL A 147 17.17 -7.55 11.70
N GLY A 148 17.42 -8.19 12.86
CA GLY A 148 18.66 -7.99 13.59
C GLY A 148 19.89 -8.47 12.84
N GLU A 149 19.80 -9.64 12.20
CA GLU A 149 20.83 -10.18 11.30
C GLU A 149 21.07 -9.24 10.11
N PHE A 150 20.00 -8.78 9.46
CA PHE A 150 20.08 -7.86 8.33
C PHE A 150 20.71 -6.50 8.69
N LEU A 151 20.46 -6.01 9.91
CA LEU A 151 21.02 -4.75 10.39
C LEU A 151 22.41 -4.90 11.03
N GLY A 152 22.76 -6.10 11.47
CA GLY A 152 24.00 -6.40 12.21
C GLY A 152 23.92 -6.07 13.71
N TYR A 153 22.73 -5.87 14.26
CA TYR A 153 22.50 -5.65 15.69
C TYR A 153 21.08 -6.06 16.09
N PRO A 154 20.85 -6.52 17.33
CA PRO A 154 19.52 -6.95 17.76
C PRO A 154 18.53 -5.79 17.75
N VAL A 155 17.28 -6.08 17.38
CA VAL A 155 16.19 -5.10 17.38
C VAL A 155 14.98 -5.62 18.13
N ASP A 156 14.30 -4.71 18.82
CA ASP A 156 13.00 -4.96 19.41
C ASP A 156 11.91 -4.50 18.45
N VAL A 157 11.00 -5.40 18.09
CA VAL A 157 9.83 -5.07 17.25
C VAL A 157 8.67 -4.69 18.15
N ILE A 158 8.37 -3.39 18.21
CA ILE A 158 7.19 -2.86 18.89
C ILE A 158 6.03 -2.67 17.91
N HIS A 159 4.81 -2.95 18.35
CA HIS A 159 3.60 -2.74 17.56
C HIS A 159 3.09 -1.31 17.72
N ASP A 160 3.60 -0.42 16.90
CA ASP A 160 3.05 0.93 16.72
C ASP A 160 2.31 1.00 15.37
N ASN A 161 1.19 1.74 15.27
CA ASN A 161 0.25 1.79 14.12
C ASN A 161 -0.87 0.73 14.03
N GLN A 162 -1.44 0.30 15.16
CA GLN A 162 -2.66 -0.52 15.13
C GLN A 162 -3.88 0.32 14.76
N SER A 163 -4.65 -0.11 13.75
CA SER A 163 -5.87 0.60 13.32
C SER A 163 -6.93 0.70 14.42
N ASN A 164 -6.92 -0.22 15.37
CA ASN A 164 -7.88 -0.26 16.49
C ASN A 164 -7.76 0.97 17.40
N ASN A 165 -6.58 1.64 17.41
CA ASN A 165 -6.31 2.80 18.26
C ASN A 165 -6.52 4.13 17.53
N LYS A 166 -7.00 4.11 16.28
CA LYS A 166 -7.18 5.31 15.45
C LYS A 166 -8.63 5.78 15.49
N TRP A 167 -8.84 7.08 15.26
CA TRP A 167 -10.17 7.72 15.33
C TRP A 167 -11.23 7.11 14.37
N TYR A 168 -10.79 6.38 13.35
CA TYR A 168 -11.63 5.74 12.34
C TYR A 168 -11.84 4.23 12.59
N SER A 169 -11.53 3.71 13.78
CA SER A 169 -11.59 2.28 14.08
C SER A 169 -13.01 1.69 14.02
N SER A 170 -14.04 2.46 14.38
CA SER A 170 -15.44 2.05 14.19
C SER A 170 -15.80 1.98 12.70
N LEU A 171 -15.50 3.05 11.95
CA LEU A 171 -15.80 3.15 10.52
C LEU A 171 -15.16 2.03 9.70
N ILE A 172 -13.91 1.65 9.99
CA ILE A 172 -13.25 0.55 9.28
C ILE A 172 -13.90 -0.80 9.58
N ASN A 173 -14.42 -1.01 10.79
CA ASN A 173 -15.10 -2.24 11.16
C ASN A 173 -16.47 -2.31 10.47
N ASP A 174 -17.24 -1.23 10.51
CA ASP A 174 -18.53 -1.14 9.83
C ASP A 174 -18.38 -1.33 8.33
N PHE A 175 -17.35 -0.73 7.73
CA PHE A 175 -17.03 -0.92 6.32
C PHE A 175 -16.67 -2.37 6.01
N LYS A 176 -15.79 -3.00 6.79
CA LYS A 176 -15.42 -4.41 6.56
C LYS A 176 -16.61 -5.36 6.68
N ASN A 177 -17.57 -5.05 7.55
CA ASN A 177 -18.76 -5.87 7.75
C ASN A 177 -19.84 -5.65 6.68
N SER A 178 -19.82 -4.50 6.00
CA SER A 178 -20.84 -4.12 5.01
C SER A 178 -20.35 -4.12 3.56
N TYR A 179 -19.05 -4.02 3.35
CA TYR A 179 -18.45 -3.96 2.01
C TYR A 179 -18.23 -5.38 1.47
N GLN A 180 -18.85 -5.63 0.32
CA GLN A 180 -18.73 -6.87 -0.42
C GLN A 180 -17.95 -6.57 -1.71
N PRO A 181 -16.66 -6.95 -1.79
CA PRO A 181 -15.90 -6.68 -3.00
C PRO A 181 -16.46 -7.50 -4.17
N LYS A 182 -16.50 -6.88 -5.35
CA LYS A 182 -16.92 -7.54 -6.59
C LYS A 182 -16.02 -8.75 -6.89
N PRO A 183 -16.56 -9.90 -7.37
CA PRO A 183 -15.76 -11.08 -7.69
C PRO A 183 -14.56 -10.80 -8.60
N GLU A 184 -14.73 -9.91 -9.58
CA GLU A 184 -13.68 -9.51 -10.52
C GLU A 184 -12.52 -8.81 -9.82
N PHE A 185 -12.83 -7.93 -8.85
CA PHE A 185 -11.83 -7.24 -8.04
C PHE A 185 -11.06 -8.22 -7.13
N ILE A 186 -11.77 -9.19 -6.53
CA ILE A 186 -11.13 -10.23 -5.72
C ILE A 186 -10.15 -11.04 -6.57
N GLU A 187 -10.58 -11.46 -7.76
CA GLU A 187 -9.73 -12.23 -8.67
C GLU A 187 -8.51 -11.41 -9.08
N GLU A 188 -8.70 -10.19 -9.58
CA GLU A 188 -7.63 -9.29 -10.02
C GLU A 188 -6.56 -9.08 -8.94
N MET A 189 -6.98 -8.80 -7.71
CA MET A 189 -6.07 -8.57 -6.58
C MET A 189 -5.31 -9.85 -6.19
N LEU A 190 -5.99 -11.00 -6.13
CA LEU A 190 -5.43 -12.24 -5.60
C LEU A 190 -4.71 -13.11 -6.63
N SER A 191 -4.96 -12.90 -7.93
CA SER A 191 -4.21 -13.52 -9.03
C SER A 191 -2.99 -12.70 -9.47
N SER A 192 -2.80 -11.50 -8.90
CA SER A 192 -1.71 -10.60 -9.26
C SER A 192 -0.31 -11.23 -9.05
N LYS A 193 0.67 -10.73 -9.81
CA LYS A 193 2.10 -11.07 -9.65
C LYS A 193 2.59 -10.85 -8.20
N LEU A 194 2.09 -9.81 -7.54
CA LEU A 194 2.38 -9.56 -6.12
C LEU A 194 1.87 -10.71 -5.25
N THR A 195 0.59 -11.04 -5.35
CA THR A 195 -0.01 -12.02 -4.45
C THR A 195 0.54 -13.43 -4.69
N THR A 196 0.62 -13.86 -5.95
CA THR A 196 1.11 -15.20 -6.31
C THR A 196 2.59 -15.42 -5.99
N HIS A 197 3.36 -14.35 -5.85
CA HIS A 197 4.76 -14.42 -5.43
C HIS A 197 4.91 -14.54 -3.91
N PHE A 198 4.21 -13.71 -3.14
CA PHE A 198 4.41 -13.61 -1.69
C PHE A 198 3.50 -14.52 -0.85
N PHE A 199 2.48 -15.13 -1.45
CA PHE A 199 1.52 -15.98 -0.75
C PHE A 199 1.42 -17.34 -1.43
N THR A 200 1.23 -18.38 -0.62
CA THR A 200 1.04 -19.74 -1.12
C THR A 200 -0.36 -19.90 -1.72
N SER A 201 -0.55 -20.90 -2.59
CA SER A 201 -1.87 -21.19 -3.18
C SER A 201 -2.96 -21.51 -2.14
N SER A 202 -2.58 -22.10 -1.00
CA SER A 202 -3.50 -22.35 0.13
C SER A 202 -3.96 -21.03 0.75
N GLU A 203 -3.03 -20.15 1.09
CA GLU A 203 -3.34 -18.84 1.67
C GLU A 203 -4.17 -17.98 0.71
N ILE A 204 -3.89 -18.03 -0.59
CA ILE A 204 -4.67 -17.34 -1.61
C ILE A 204 -6.11 -17.87 -1.65
N SER A 205 -6.28 -19.19 -1.55
CA SER A 205 -7.61 -19.82 -1.51
C SER A 205 -8.40 -19.42 -0.27
N GLU A 206 -7.76 -19.38 0.89
CA GLU A 206 -8.35 -18.89 2.15
C GLU A 206 -8.75 -17.41 2.05
N LEU A 207 -7.90 -16.58 1.43
CA LEU A 207 -8.22 -15.16 1.17
C LEU A 207 -9.42 -15.02 0.23
N LYS A 208 -9.49 -15.80 -0.85
CA LYS A 208 -10.65 -15.81 -1.76
C LYS A 208 -11.93 -16.16 -1.02
N GLN A 209 -11.92 -17.25 -0.24
CA GLN A 209 -13.07 -17.66 0.57
C GLN A 209 -13.48 -16.58 1.56
N LYS A 210 -12.53 -15.98 2.29
CA LYS A 210 -12.78 -14.89 3.24
C LYS A 210 -13.55 -13.74 2.59
N TYR A 211 -13.11 -13.28 1.41
CA TYR A 211 -13.72 -12.14 0.74
C TYR A 211 -15.00 -12.50 -0.05
N GLN A 212 -15.19 -13.77 -0.42
CA GLN A 212 -16.43 -14.26 -1.04
C GLN A 212 -17.53 -14.57 -0.01
N MET A 213 -17.19 -15.08 1.17
CA MET A 213 -18.15 -15.40 2.25
C MET A 213 -18.68 -14.16 2.98
N THR A 214 -18.11 -12.98 2.71
CA THR A 214 -18.66 -11.71 3.20
C THR A 214 -19.89 -11.29 2.35
N GLN A 215 -20.23 -12.05 1.29
CA GLN A 215 -21.44 -11.88 0.47
C GLN A 215 -22.73 -12.37 1.13
#